data_AF-A0A8T4MV94-F1
#
_entry.id   AF-A0A8T4MV94-F1
#
_cell.length_a   1.000
_cell.length_b   1.000
_cell.length_c   1.000
_cell.angle_alpha   90.00
_cell.angle_beta   90.00
_cell.angle_gamma   90.00
#
_symmetry.space_group_name_H-M   'P 1'
#
loop_
_entity.id
_entity.type
_entity.pdbx_description
1 polymer ?
#
loop_
_entity_poly.entity_id
_entity_poly.type
_entity_poly.pdbx_seq_one_letter_code
_entity_poly.pdbx_strand_id
1 'polypeptide(L)'
;MKKKIISIILILLIAAVLIAGFFIRKSLTGNAIDNQENYYTYTKALCNDSNYCQDNKIECNGKDVIKITPLTGAVIQHSEDWQDPRNETELCL
;
A
#
# COMPACT_ATOMS: atom_id res chain seq x y z
N MET A 1 18.02 54.17 16.31
CA MET A 1 16.85 53.34 16.68
C MET A 1 16.18 52.68 15.48
N LYS A 2 15.83 53.42 14.42
CA LYS A 2 15.17 52.86 13.21
C LYS A 2 15.92 51.67 12.57
N LYS A 3 17.25 51.74 12.44
CA LYS A 3 18.08 50.63 11.92
C LYS A 3 18.04 49.35 12.78
N LYS A 4 17.94 49.49 14.10
CA LYS A 4 17.82 48.35 15.04
C LYS A 4 16.44 47.68 14.92
N ILE A 5 15.38 48.49 14.78
CA ILE A 5 14.00 48.00 14.58
C ILE A 5 13.88 47.24 13.25
N ILE A 6 14.44 47.78 12.15
CA ILE A 6 14.45 47.11 10.84
C ILE A 6 15.16 45.76 10.93
N SER A 7 16.30 45.70 11.63
CA SER A 7 17.05 44.45 11.79
C SER A 7 16.27 43.39 12.59
N ILE A 8 15.52 43.78 13.62
CA ILE A 8 14.66 42.88 14.41
C ILE A 8 13.53 42.33 13.55
N ILE A 9 12.89 43.17 12.73
CA ILE A 9 11.81 42.76 11.82
C ILE A 9 12.33 41.72 10.81
N LEU A 10 13.54 41.94 10.27
CA LEU A 10 14.14 41.01 9.30
C LEU A 10 14.37 39.62 9.91
N ILE A 11 14.87 39.56 11.15
CA ILE A 11 15.10 38.31 11.88
C ILE A 11 13.79 37.57 12.14
N LEU A 12 12.75 38.30 12.57
CA LEU A 12 11.42 37.72 12.77
C LEU A 12 10.84 37.13 11.49
N LEU A 13 11.03 37.81 10.37
CA LEU A 13 10.52 37.37 9.06
C LEU A 13 11.24 36.10 8.59
N ILE A 14 12.56 36.02 8.79
CA ILE A 14 13.36 34.81 8.52
C ILE A 14 12.91 33.65 9.42
N ALA A 15 12.71 33.91 10.72
CA ALA A 15 12.24 32.89 11.65
C ALA A 15 10.85 32.35 11.26
N ALA A 16 9.93 33.23 10.83
CA ALA A 16 8.60 32.83 10.37
C ALA A 16 8.64 31.90 9.14
N VAL A 17 9.52 32.20 8.17
CA VAL A 17 9.71 31.36 6.97
C VAL A 17 10.27 29.98 7.35
N LEU A 18 11.24 29.93 8.26
CA LEU A 18 11.82 28.67 8.73
C LEU A 18 10.79 27.80 9.47
N ILE A 19 9.96 28.42 10.32
CA ILE A 19 8.89 27.72 11.05
C ILE A 19 7.83 27.20 10.08
N ALA A 20 7.40 28.01 9.10
CA ALA A 20 6.44 27.59 8.09
C ALA A 20 6.95 26.39 7.27
N GLY A 21 8.23 26.41 6.89
CA GLY A 21 8.87 25.30 6.17
C GLY A 21 8.90 23.99 6.98
N PHE A 22 8.95 24.04 8.31
CA PHE A 22 8.90 22.86 9.17
C PHE A 22 7.51 22.19 9.16
N PHE A 23 6.43 22.98 9.16
CA PHE A 23 5.06 22.45 9.15
C PHE A 23 4.62 21.89 7.79
N ILE A 24 5.17 22.41 6.68
CA ILE A 24 4.80 21.97 5.33
C ILE A 24 5.33 20.55 4.98
N ARG A 25 6.43 20.11 5.60
CA ARG A 25 7.08 18.81 5.28
C ARG A 25 6.21 17.58 5.53
N LYS A 26 5.18 17.66 6.39
CA LYS A 26 4.38 16.48 6.76
C LYS A 26 3.26 16.11 5.77
N SER A 27 2.89 16.98 4.82
CA SER A 27 1.66 16.76 4.02
C SER A 27 1.86 16.48 2.53
N LEU A 28 3.06 16.70 1.98
CA LEU A 28 3.25 16.65 0.52
C LEU A 28 3.26 15.24 -0.08
N THR A 29 3.65 14.21 0.69
CA THR A 29 3.74 12.83 0.20
C THR A 29 3.07 11.79 1.10
N GLY A 30 2.81 12.09 2.38
CA GLY A 30 2.23 11.13 3.33
C GLY A 30 0.78 10.75 3.04
N ASN A 31 -0.06 11.70 2.61
CA ASN A 31 -1.48 11.44 2.31
C ASN A 31 -1.72 10.53 1.10
N ALA A 32 -0.73 10.35 0.24
CA ALA A 32 -0.83 9.44 -0.90
C ALA A 32 -0.67 7.97 -0.48
N ILE A 33 0.04 7.72 0.63
CA ILE A 33 0.29 6.38 1.18
C ILE A 33 -0.84 5.98 2.15
N ASP A 34 -1.34 6.93 2.94
CA ASP A 34 -2.39 6.69 3.96
C ASP A 34 -3.69 6.13 3.36
N ASN A 35 -4.09 6.59 2.17
CA ASN A 35 -5.28 6.07 1.48
C ASN A 35 -5.06 4.72 0.76
N GLN A 36 -3.81 4.25 0.68
CA GLN A 36 -3.45 2.95 0.10
C GLN A 36 -3.18 1.88 1.15
N GLU A 37 -3.11 2.20 2.44
CA GLU A 37 -2.69 1.22 3.47
C GLU A 37 -3.55 -0.05 3.51
N ASN A 38 -4.80 0.01 3.03
CA ASN A 38 -5.66 -1.16 2.96
C ASN A 38 -5.69 -1.83 1.58
N TYR A 39 -5.26 -1.16 0.51
CA TYR A 39 -5.30 -1.73 -0.84
C TYR A 39 -4.00 -2.46 -1.16
N TYR A 40 -4.08 -3.77 -1.33
CA TYR A 40 -2.94 -4.59 -1.72
C TYR A 40 -3.34 -5.68 -2.71
N THR A 41 -2.34 -6.20 -3.43
CA THR A 41 -2.53 -7.28 -4.39
C THR A 41 -1.43 -8.32 -4.26
N TYR A 42 -1.80 -9.58 -4.44
CA TYR A 42 -0.86 -10.70 -4.41
C TYR A 42 -1.40 -11.85 -5.28
N THR A 43 -0.57 -12.88 -5.51
CA THR A 43 -0.95 -14.04 -6.32
C THR A 43 -1.27 -15.24 -5.42
N LYS A 44 -2.37 -15.93 -5.71
CA LYS A 44 -2.77 -17.15 -4.99
C LYS A 44 -3.29 -18.23 -5.95
N ALA A 45 -2.87 -19.46 -5.71
CA ALA A 45 -3.41 -20.64 -6.39
C ALA A 45 -4.77 -20.99 -5.78
N LEU A 46 -5.81 -21.09 -6.60
CA LEU A 46 -7.11 -21.62 -6.21
C LEU A 46 -7.29 -22.97 -6.90
N CYS A 47 -7.43 -24.02 -6.08
CA CYS A 47 -7.51 -25.40 -6.52
C CYS A 47 -8.93 -25.95 -6.34
N ASN A 48 -9.39 -26.79 -7.26
CA ASN A 48 -10.65 -27.53 -7.12
C ASN A 48 -10.43 -28.91 -6.47
N ASP A 49 -11.52 -29.66 -6.28
CA ASP A 49 -11.50 -31.01 -5.67
C ASP A 49 -10.67 -32.03 -6.44
N SER A 50 -10.38 -31.77 -7.72
CA SER A 50 -9.53 -32.62 -8.55
C SER A 50 -8.05 -32.21 -8.51
N ASN A 51 -7.63 -31.30 -7.63
CA ASN A 51 -6.27 -30.72 -7.60
C ASN A 51 -5.86 -30.01 -8.91
N TYR A 52 -6.83 -29.49 -9.65
CA TYR A 52 -6.59 -28.53 -10.72
C TYR A 52 -6.48 -27.14 -10.10
N CYS A 53 -5.32 -26.51 -10.22
CA CYS A 53 -5.02 -25.21 -9.63
C CYS A 53 -4.84 -24.14 -10.71
N GLN A 54 -5.48 -23.00 -10.51
CA GLN A 54 -5.31 -21.79 -11.30
C GLN A 54 -4.69 -20.71 -10.41
N ASP A 55 -3.57 -20.12 -10.85
CA ASP A 55 -3.04 -18.93 -10.19
C ASP A 55 -3.90 -17.71 -10.51
N ASN A 56 -4.24 -16.95 -9.49
CA ASN A 56 -5.07 -15.76 -9.58
C ASN A 56 -4.36 -14.58 -8.94
N LYS A 57 -4.52 -13.41 -9.54
CA LYS A 57 -4.23 -12.13 -8.89
C LYS A 57 -5.42 -11.76 -8.01
N ILE A 58 -5.18 -11.64 -6.71
CA ILE A 58 -6.15 -11.21 -5.71
C ILE A 58 -5.92 -9.72 -5.43
N GLU A 59 -6.98 -8.93 -5.49
CA GLU A 59 -6.99 -7.51 -5.10
C GLU A 59 -7.85 -7.37 -3.84
N CYS A 60 -7.26 -6.87 -2.76
CA CYS A 60 -7.89 -6.74 -1.45
C CYS A 60 -7.99 -5.27 -1.02
N ASN A 61 -9.00 -4.95 -0.21
CA ASN A 61 -9.10 -3.73 0.57
C ASN A 61 -9.30 -4.13 2.04
N GLY A 62 -8.21 -4.15 2.80
CA GLY A 62 -8.16 -4.78 4.12
C GLY A 62 -8.44 -6.28 3.99
N LYS A 63 -9.51 -6.74 4.62
CA LYS A 63 -9.95 -8.15 4.60
C LYS A 63 -10.92 -8.49 3.48
N ASP A 64 -11.36 -7.49 2.72
CA ASP A 64 -12.38 -7.67 1.69
C ASP A 64 -11.72 -7.93 0.32
N VAL A 65 -12.11 -9.04 -0.31
CA VAL A 65 -11.72 -9.33 -1.70
C VAL A 65 -12.50 -8.41 -2.63
N ILE A 66 -11.78 -7.55 -3.35
CA ILE A 66 -12.37 -6.66 -4.35
C ILE A 66 -12.48 -7.37 -5.68
N LYS A 67 -11.41 -8.10 -6.06
CA LYS A 67 -11.31 -8.72 -7.38
C LYS A 67 -10.38 -9.92 -7.36
N ILE A 68 -10.79 -10.94 -8.11
CA ILE A 68 -9.99 -12.11 -8.44
C ILE A 68 -9.84 -12.14 -9.94
N THR A 69 -8.61 -12.11 -10.45
CA THR A 69 -8.32 -12.17 -11.87
C THR A 69 -7.45 -13.40 -12.17
N PRO A 70 -7.92 -14.36 -12.97
CA PRO A 70 -7.10 -15.50 -13.35
C PRO A 70 -5.91 -15.06 -14.18
N LEU A 71 -4.73 -15.61 -13.88
CA LEU A 71 -3.54 -15.42 -14.68
C LEU A 71 -3.58 -16.40 -15.86
N THR A 72 -3.80 -15.89 -17.06
CA THR A 72 -3.89 -16.71 -18.28
C THR A 72 -2.66 -17.59 -18.46
N GLY A 73 -2.87 -18.90 -18.62
CA GLY A 73 -1.81 -19.89 -18.82
C GLY A 73 -1.10 -20.35 -17.55
N ALA A 74 -1.40 -19.78 -16.39
CA ALA A 74 -0.86 -20.20 -15.09
C ALA A 74 -1.78 -21.25 -14.43
N VAL A 75 -1.96 -22.38 -15.11
CA VAL A 75 -2.76 -23.52 -14.66
C VAL A 75 -1.91 -24.77 -14.55
N ILE A 76 -2.19 -25.59 -13.53
CA ILE A 76 -1.49 -26.85 -13.31
C ILE A 76 -2.44 -27.88 -12.72
N GLN A 77 -2.28 -29.12 -13.15
CA GLN A 77 -2.96 -30.28 -12.58
C GLN A 77 -1.95 -31.01 -11.69
N HIS A 78 -2.22 -31.06 -10.40
CA HIS A 78 -1.41 -31.85 -9.45
C HIS A 78 -1.99 -33.26 -9.29
N SER A 79 -1.24 -34.14 -8.65
CA SER A 79 -1.72 -35.46 -8.22
C SER A 79 -2.70 -35.31 -7.04
N GLU A 80 -3.58 -36.29 -6.83
CA GLU A 80 -4.62 -36.25 -5.78
C GLU A 80 -4.07 -36.14 -4.35
N ASP A 81 -2.83 -36.58 -4.13
CA ASP A 81 -2.11 -36.53 -2.85
C ASP A 81 -1.37 -35.21 -2.60
N TRP A 82 -1.31 -34.32 -3.60
CA TRP A 82 -0.62 -33.04 -3.46
C TRP A 82 -1.38 -32.08 -2.55
N GLN A 83 -0.64 -31.36 -1.71
CA GLN A 83 -1.16 -30.31 -0.83
C GLN A 83 -0.36 -29.03 -1.05
N ASP A 84 -1.04 -27.89 -1.22
CA ASP A 84 -0.36 -26.61 -1.33
C ASP A 84 0.28 -26.24 0.02
N PRO A 85 1.62 -26.08 0.12
CA PRO A 85 2.27 -25.68 1.36
C PRO A 85 1.90 -24.25 1.80
N ARG A 86 1.27 -23.46 0.91
CA ARG A 86 0.82 -22.09 1.15
C ARG A 86 -0.67 -22.03 1.53
N ASN A 87 -1.24 -23.11 2.06
CA ASN A 87 -2.66 -23.24 2.40
C ASN A 87 -3.08 -22.28 3.53
N GLU A 88 -3.11 -20.98 3.24
CA GLU A 88 -3.78 -19.97 4.02
C GLU A 88 -5.27 -20.03 3.68
N THR A 89 -6.13 -20.12 4.70
CA THR A 89 -7.57 -20.26 4.50
C THR A 89 -8.23 -18.98 3.98
N GLU A 90 -7.60 -17.82 4.21
CA GLU A 90 -8.15 -16.51 3.86
C GLU A 90 -7.60 -15.98 2.52
N LEU A 91 -8.44 -15.27 1.77
CA LEU A 91 -8.05 -14.61 0.52
C LEU A 91 -7.54 -13.18 0.75
N CYS A 92 -7.68 -12.63 1.93
CA CYS A 92 -7.13 -11.33 2.32
C CYS A 92 -6.70 -11.44 3.78
N LEU A 93 -5.58 -10.81 4.14
CA LEU A 93 -5.01 -10.68 5.48
C LEU A 93 -5.80 -9.69 6.36
#